data_AF-A0A6J8DWK4-F1
#
_entry.id   AF-A0A6J8DWK4-F1
#
_cell.length_a   1.000
_cell.length_b   1.000
_cell.length_c   1.000
_cell.angle_alpha   90.00
_cell.angle_beta   90.00
_cell.angle_gamma   90.00
#
_symmetry.space_group_name_H-M   'P 1'
#
loop_
_entity.id
_entity.type
_entity.pdbx_description
1 polymer ?
#
loop_
_entity_poly.entity_id
_entity_poly.type
_entity_poly.pdbx_seq_one_letter_code
_entity_poly.pdbx_strand_id
1 'polypeptide(L)'
;MSLSTSFKALSRQKRSTYQKIGCADKINSKGMSLINKGIQMIDPTIIIPGRFYEALEDLYNSPRKKVMDVTITELKRYSTTALNFFNEKSAFEAKYIYLYTTYVLYNDLNTRLRNHDCTYKSLDNTDIKLAPFAAVLWSVLYYWPALQKERGLTYRGVNIRY
;
A
#
# COMPACT_ATOMS: atom_id res chain seq x y z
N MET A 1 5.60 -38.90 28.46
CA MET A 1 4.79 -37.75 28.03
C MET A 1 5.67 -36.81 27.22
N SER A 2 5.62 -36.87 25.88
CA SER A 2 6.32 -35.91 25.02
C SER A 2 5.29 -35.09 24.25
N LEU A 3 5.16 -33.82 24.61
CA LEU A 3 4.39 -32.82 23.87
C LEU A 3 5.19 -32.46 22.61
N SER A 4 4.87 -33.11 21.49
CA SER A 4 5.32 -32.70 20.17
C SER A 4 4.46 -31.53 19.69
N THR A 5 4.92 -30.32 19.95
CA THR A 5 4.32 -29.08 19.44
C THR A 5 4.52 -29.02 17.93
N SER A 6 3.44 -29.26 17.18
CA SER A 6 3.39 -29.08 15.73
C SER A 6 3.52 -27.60 15.39
N PHE A 7 4.68 -27.20 14.89
CA PHE A 7 4.85 -25.90 14.22
C PHE A 7 4.11 -25.95 12.88
N LYS A 8 2.93 -25.33 12.82
CA LYS A 8 2.29 -24.99 11.54
C LYS A 8 3.20 -24.01 10.79
N ALA A 9 4.00 -24.55 9.87
CA ALA A 9 4.70 -23.75 8.88
C ALA A 9 3.64 -23.00 8.06
N LEU A 10 3.54 -21.67 8.28
CA LEU A 10 2.87 -20.78 7.34
C LEU A 10 3.55 -20.97 5.99
N SER A 11 2.87 -21.65 5.06
CA SER A 11 3.36 -21.85 3.70
C SER A 11 3.64 -20.48 3.10
N ARG A 12 4.92 -20.16 2.92
CA ARG A 12 5.37 -18.90 2.36
C ARG A 12 5.01 -18.96 0.88
N GLN A 13 3.91 -18.30 0.48
CA GLN A 13 3.48 -18.20 -0.92
C GLN A 13 4.69 -17.85 -1.79
N LYS A 14 5.01 -18.74 -2.74
CA LYS A 14 6.05 -18.54 -3.77
C LYS A 14 5.83 -17.15 -4.35
N ARG A 15 6.79 -16.23 -4.16
CA ARG A 15 6.80 -14.94 -4.85
C ARG A 15 6.89 -15.27 -6.34
N SER A 16 5.80 -15.09 -7.08
CA SER A 16 5.87 -15.16 -8.53
C SER A 16 6.71 -13.98 -9.00
N THR A 17 7.96 -14.23 -9.32
CA THR A 17 8.92 -13.34 -9.97
C THR A 17 8.54 -12.99 -11.41
N TYR A 18 7.34 -13.37 -11.85
CA TYR A 18 6.78 -12.97 -13.12
C TYR A 18 5.87 -11.78 -12.88
N GLN A 19 6.31 -10.59 -13.31
CA GLN A 19 5.37 -9.57 -13.73
C GLN A 19 4.54 -10.24 -14.83
N LYS A 20 3.34 -10.76 -14.49
CA LYS A 20 2.48 -11.41 -15.49
C LYS A 20 2.33 -10.42 -16.65
N ILE A 21 2.67 -10.86 -17.85
CA ILE A 21 2.58 -10.03 -19.07
C ILE A 21 1.20 -9.36 -19.10
N GLY A 22 1.18 -8.03 -19.28
CA GLY A 22 -0.04 -7.22 -19.30
C GLY A 22 -0.59 -6.76 -17.94
N CYS A 23 0.06 -7.05 -16.79
CA CYS A 23 -0.38 -6.45 -15.52
C CYS A 23 -0.28 -4.92 -15.53
N ALA A 24 0.75 -4.34 -16.15
CA ALA A 24 0.95 -2.89 -16.18
C ALA A 24 -0.21 -2.16 -16.87
N ASP A 25 -0.60 -2.61 -18.08
CA ASP A 25 -1.73 -2.04 -18.83
C ASP A 25 -3.06 -2.23 -18.09
N LYS A 26 -3.22 -3.38 -17.43
CA LYS A 26 -4.39 -3.65 -16.58
C LYS A 26 -4.44 -2.71 -15.38
N ILE A 27 -3.31 -2.45 -14.71
CA ILE A 27 -3.24 -1.50 -13.59
C ILE A 27 -3.54 -0.08 -14.07
N ASN A 28 -3.00 0.33 -15.22
CA ASN A 28 -3.31 1.64 -15.77
C ASN A 28 -4.82 1.82 -16.04
N SER A 29 -5.45 0.80 -16.63
CA SER A 29 -6.87 0.87 -17.01
C SER A 29 -7.86 0.61 -15.86
N LYS A 30 -7.53 -0.23 -14.89
CA LYS A 30 -8.46 -0.67 -13.82
C LYS A 30 -8.03 -0.25 -12.42
N GLY A 31 -6.79 0.19 -12.24
CA GLY A 31 -6.17 0.37 -10.94
C GLY A 31 -5.99 -0.94 -10.18
N MET A 32 -5.77 -0.83 -8.88
CA MET A 32 -5.67 -1.99 -7.97
C MET A 32 -6.77 -1.90 -6.92
N SER A 33 -7.50 -2.99 -6.67
CA SER A 33 -8.65 -3.02 -5.75
C SER A 33 -8.39 -2.33 -4.41
N LEU A 34 -7.26 -2.61 -3.77
CA LEU A 34 -6.89 -1.98 -2.48
C LEU A 34 -6.70 -0.46 -2.61
N ILE A 35 -6.01 -0.02 -3.65
CA ILE A 35 -5.70 1.40 -3.87
C ILE A 35 -6.96 2.15 -4.29
N ASN A 36 -7.75 1.57 -5.19
CA ASN A 36 -9.03 2.11 -5.62
C ASN A 36 -9.97 2.32 -4.43
N LYS A 37 -10.02 1.34 -3.51
CA LYS A 37 -10.81 1.46 -2.29
C LYS A 37 -10.31 2.60 -1.42
N GLY A 38 -8.99 2.78 -1.30
CA GLY A 38 -8.39 3.90 -0.58
C GLY A 38 -8.76 5.25 -1.18
N ILE A 39 -8.62 5.40 -2.51
CA ILE A 39 -9.03 6.60 -3.24
C ILE A 39 -10.52 6.89 -2.96
N GLN A 40 -11.40 5.92 -3.14
CA GLN A 40 -12.85 6.10 -2.92
C GLN A 40 -13.22 6.44 -1.47
N MET A 41 -12.50 5.91 -0.49
CA MET A 41 -12.72 6.22 0.92
C MET A 41 -12.29 7.63 1.27
N ILE A 42 -11.20 8.10 0.67
CA ILE A 42 -10.71 9.46 0.90
C ILE A 42 -11.59 10.44 0.13
N ASP A 43 -11.77 10.22 -1.17
CA ASP A 43 -12.57 11.04 -2.04
C ASP A 43 -13.40 10.19 -3.02
N PRO A 44 -14.71 10.02 -2.77
CA PRO A 44 -15.58 9.25 -3.66
C PRO A 44 -15.84 9.96 -5.01
N THR A 45 -15.45 11.23 -5.16
CA THR A 45 -15.64 11.99 -6.40
C THR A 45 -14.55 11.73 -7.44
N ILE A 46 -13.42 11.15 -7.03
CA ILE A 46 -12.31 10.83 -7.94
C ILE A 46 -12.69 9.66 -8.84
N ILE A 47 -12.64 9.87 -10.15
CA ILE A 47 -12.94 8.86 -11.17
C ILE A 47 -11.68 8.04 -11.46
N ILE A 48 -11.75 6.73 -11.24
CA ILE A 48 -10.62 5.80 -11.41
C ILE A 48 -10.58 5.08 -12.77
N PRO A 49 -11.71 4.57 -13.33
CA PRO A 49 -11.65 3.72 -14.52
C PRO A 49 -10.97 4.41 -15.71
N GLY A 50 -9.95 3.76 -16.27
CA GLY A 50 -9.16 4.25 -17.40
C GLY A 50 -8.15 5.36 -17.06
N ARG A 51 -8.04 5.76 -15.78
CA ARG A 51 -7.33 6.97 -15.35
C ARG A 51 -6.63 6.77 -14.00
N PHE A 52 -6.03 5.60 -13.77
CA PHE A 52 -5.56 5.23 -12.44
C PHE A 52 -4.44 6.15 -11.92
N TYR A 53 -3.49 6.54 -12.78
CA TYR A 53 -2.41 7.44 -12.37
C TYR A 53 -2.92 8.86 -12.17
N GLU A 54 -3.77 9.37 -13.05
CA GLU A 54 -4.43 10.66 -12.88
C GLU A 54 -5.29 10.71 -11.60
N ALA A 55 -5.97 9.62 -11.25
CA ALA A 55 -6.71 9.50 -9.99
C ALA A 55 -5.78 9.55 -8.76
N LEU A 56 -4.55 9.02 -8.87
CA LEU A 56 -3.53 9.18 -7.84
C LEU A 56 -3.00 10.61 -7.76
N GLU A 57 -2.89 11.31 -8.89
CA GLU A 57 -2.54 12.74 -8.94
C GLU A 57 -3.62 13.61 -8.30
N ASP A 58 -4.89 13.38 -8.64
CA ASP A 58 -6.04 14.04 -8.04
C ASP A 58 -6.07 13.80 -6.51
N LEU A 59 -5.76 12.58 -6.07
CA LEU A 59 -5.62 12.26 -4.66
C LEU A 59 -4.44 13.00 -4.01
N TYR A 60 -3.29 13.09 -4.68
CA TYR A 60 -2.13 13.85 -4.19
C TYR A 60 -2.47 15.34 -4.00
N ASN A 61 -3.25 15.90 -4.92
CA ASN A 61 -3.71 17.30 -4.89
C ASN A 61 -4.92 17.53 -3.97
N SER A 62 -5.48 16.49 -3.37
CA SER A 62 -6.63 16.61 -2.46
C SER A 62 -6.26 17.35 -1.17
N PRO A 63 -7.23 18.00 -0.50
CA PRO A 63 -6.97 18.71 0.75
C PRO A 63 -6.33 17.81 1.82
N ARG A 64 -5.11 18.15 2.24
CA ARG A 64 -4.32 17.35 3.20
C ARG A 64 -5.11 17.00 4.47
N LYS A 65 -5.91 17.92 5.00
CA LYS A 65 -6.75 17.67 6.18
C LYS A 65 -7.71 16.50 5.96
N LYS A 66 -8.44 16.49 4.85
CA LYS A 66 -9.37 15.41 4.48
C LYS A 66 -8.64 14.08 4.34
N VAL A 67 -7.50 14.08 3.64
CA VAL A 67 -6.65 12.89 3.47
C VAL A 67 -6.16 12.35 4.81
N MET A 68 -5.67 13.23 5.68
CA MET A 68 -5.18 12.88 7.03
C MET A 68 -6.30 12.33 7.90
N ASP A 69 -7.46 12.97 7.95
CA ASP A 69 -8.57 12.58 8.83
C ASP A 69 -9.02 11.14 8.54
N VAL A 70 -9.19 10.80 7.26
CA VAL A 70 -9.55 9.43 6.83
C VAL A 70 -8.42 8.45 7.13
N THR A 71 -7.18 8.80 6.78
CA THR A 71 -6.03 7.90 7.00
C THR A 71 -5.82 7.61 8.48
N ILE A 72 -5.83 8.63 9.34
CA ILE A 72 -5.63 8.50 10.80
C ILE A 72 -6.75 7.66 11.40
N THR A 73 -8.00 7.92 11.01
CA THR A 73 -9.16 7.17 11.51
C THR A 73 -9.02 5.68 11.23
N GLU A 74 -8.66 5.32 10.00
CA GLU A 74 -8.54 3.92 9.62
C GLU A 74 -7.25 3.26 10.13
N LEU A 75 -6.14 4.00 10.19
CA LEU A 75 -4.91 3.52 10.86
C LEU A 75 -5.15 3.25 12.34
N LYS A 76 -5.92 4.08 13.05
CA LYS A 76 -6.29 3.86 14.46
C LYS A 76 -7.07 2.56 14.63
N ARG A 77 -7.96 2.22 13.68
CA ARG A 77 -8.75 0.98 13.66
C ARG A 77 -7.94 -0.24 13.25
N TYR A 78 -6.80 -0.03 12.58
CA TYR A 78 -5.86 -1.06 12.21
C TYR A 78 -4.85 -1.35 13.33
N SER A 79 -4.13 -0.34 13.81
CA SER A 79 -3.09 -0.47 14.82
C SER A 79 -2.81 0.86 15.52
N THR A 80 -3.00 0.90 16.83
CA THR A 80 -2.60 2.04 17.67
C THR A 80 -1.09 2.27 17.63
N THR A 81 -0.29 1.22 17.51
CA THR A 81 1.17 1.32 17.33
C THR A 81 1.52 2.06 16.03
N ALA A 82 0.85 1.75 14.91
CA ALA A 82 1.08 2.47 13.65
C ALA A 82 0.76 3.96 13.78
N LEU A 83 -0.29 4.31 14.51
CA LEU A 83 -0.67 5.71 14.75
C LEU A 83 0.38 6.49 15.53
N ASN A 84 1.06 5.86 16.50
CA ASN A 84 2.10 6.53 17.29
C ASN A 84 3.26 7.01 16.40
N PHE A 85 3.68 6.20 15.43
CA PHE A 85 4.72 6.58 14.45
C PHE A 85 4.24 7.65 13.45
N PHE A 86 2.93 7.74 13.19
CA PHE A 86 2.36 8.74 12.27
C PHE A 86 2.36 10.16 12.85
N ASN A 87 2.38 10.29 14.19
CA ASN A 87 2.31 11.57 14.90
C ASN A 87 3.66 12.32 15.02
N GLU A 88 4.74 11.77 14.48
CA GLU A 88 6.04 12.45 14.46
C GLU A 88 5.99 13.77 13.65
N LYS A 89 6.81 14.76 14.03
CA LYS A 89 6.87 16.10 13.42
C LYS A 89 7.60 16.09 12.07
N SER A 90 7.09 15.33 11.10
CA SER A 90 7.60 15.28 9.73
C SER A 90 6.64 15.97 8.75
N ALA A 91 7.15 16.28 7.54
CA ALA A 91 6.32 16.76 6.44
C ALA A 91 5.22 15.73 6.10
N PHE A 92 4.09 16.18 5.56
CA PHE A 92 2.93 15.32 5.27
C PHE A 92 3.32 14.07 4.48
N GLU A 93 4.03 14.24 3.36
CA GLU A 93 4.47 13.16 2.48
C GLU A 93 5.47 12.22 3.17
N ALA A 94 6.42 12.79 3.92
CA ALA A 94 7.44 12.03 4.65
C ALA A 94 6.83 11.10 5.69
N LYS A 95 5.69 11.45 6.32
CA LYS A 95 5.00 10.58 7.29
C LYS A 95 4.59 9.24 6.68
N TYR A 96 4.04 9.27 5.47
CA TYR A 96 3.55 8.05 4.81
C TYR A 96 4.72 7.15 4.42
N ILE A 97 5.81 7.72 3.91
CA ILE A 97 7.03 6.97 3.59
C ILE A 97 7.65 6.39 4.86
N TYR A 98 7.84 7.21 5.89
CA TYR A 98 8.40 6.76 7.17
C TYR A 98 7.59 5.60 7.74
N LEU A 99 6.27 5.74 7.80
CA LEU A 99 5.41 4.69 8.34
C LEU A 99 5.51 3.40 7.51
N TYR A 100 5.65 3.49 6.19
CA TYR A 100 5.91 2.32 5.33
C TYR A 100 7.23 1.62 5.64
N THR A 101 8.27 2.36 6.05
CA THR A 101 9.57 1.79 6.42
C THR A 101 9.58 1.11 7.80
N THR A 102 8.55 1.33 8.62
CA THR A 102 8.39 0.63 9.90
C THR A 102 7.97 -0.82 9.70
N TYR A 103 8.39 -1.71 10.60
CA TYR A 103 7.98 -3.12 10.55
C TYR A 103 6.46 -3.31 10.70
N VAL A 104 5.79 -2.33 11.32
CA VAL A 104 4.36 -2.37 11.66
C VAL A 104 3.51 -2.43 10.40
N LEU A 105 3.79 -1.57 9.41
CA LEU A 105 3.02 -1.54 8.16
C LEU A 105 3.71 -2.29 7.02
N TYR A 106 5.05 -2.32 6.98
CA TYR A 106 5.77 -2.86 5.84
C TYR A 106 5.34 -4.30 5.49
N ASN A 107 5.30 -5.19 6.48
CA ASN A 107 5.05 -6.61 6.23
C ASN A 107 3.60 -6.86 5.78
N ASP A 108 2.64 -6.28 6.49
CA ASP A 108 1.22 -6.49 6.25
C ASP A 108 0.78 -5.83 4.95
N LEU A 109 1.15 -4.56 4.72
CA LEU A 109 0.79 -3.87 3.49
C LEU A 109 1.38 -4.58 2.27
N ASN A 110 2.66 -4.96 2.31
CA ASN A 110 3.26 -5.66 1.18
C ASN A 110 2.67 -7.06 0.95
N THR A 111 2.22 -7.74 2.00
CA THR A 111 1.52 -9.03 1.85
C THR A 111 0.19 -8.81 1.13
N ARG A 112 -0.56 -7.77 1.53
CA ARG A 112 -1.86 -7.45 0.93
C ARG A 112 -1.75 -6.97 -0.51
N LEU A 113 -0.76 -6.14 -0.82
CA LEU A 113 -0.48 -5.67 -2.17
C LEU A 113 -0.13 -6.83 -3.11
N ARG A 114 0.66 -7.81 -2.65
CA ARG A 114 1.04 -8.99 -3.44
C ARG A 114 -0.12 -9.93 -3.77
N ASN A 115 -1.22 -9.86 -3.02
CA ASN A 115 -2.37 -10.74 -3.19
C ASN A 115 -3.38 -10.25 -4.25
N HIS A 116 -3.00 -9.27 -5.09
CA HIS A 116 -3.79 -8.90 -6.27
C HIS A 116 -3.44 -9.80 -7.46
N ASP A 117 -4.44 -10.26 -8.20
CA ASP A 117 -4.23 -10.77 -9.56
C ASP A 117 -4.16 -9.59 -10.54
N CYS A 118 -2.96 -9.03 -10.66
CA CYS A 118 -2.66 -7.72 -11.28
C CYS A 118 -3.43 -6.56 -10.63
N THR A 119 -4.75 -6.52 -10.81
CA THR A 119 -5.65 -5.42 -10.46
C THR A 119 -6.66 -5.83 -9.40
N TYR A 120 -7.12 -7.08 -9.45
CA TYR A 120 -8.25 -7.52 -8.64
C TYR A 120 -7.81 -8.32 -7.42
N LYS A 121 -8.45 -8.02 -6.29
CA LYS A 121 -8.60 -8.96 -5.18
C LYS A 121 -9.94 -8.71 -4.49
N SER A 122 -10.46 -9.72 -3.81
CA SER A 122 -11.48 -9.49 -2.78
C SER A 122 -10.82 -8.80 -1.58
N LEU A 123 -11.48 -7.77 -1.03
CA LEU A 123 -10.96 -6.99 0.09
C LEU A 123 -11.58 -7.46 1.40
N ASP A 124 -10.74 -7.80 2.37
CA ASP A 124 -11.17 -8.07 3.74
C ASP A 124 -11.24 -6.78 4.59
N ASN A 125 -11.71 -6.88 5.83
CA ASN A 125 -11.80 -5.74 6.74
C ASN A 125 -10.46 -5.06 7.01
N THR A 126 -9.35 -5.78 6.97
CA THR A 126 -8.03 -5.23 7.21
C THR A 126 -7.48 -4.56 5.95
N ASP A 127 -7.82 -5.06 4.76
CA ASP A 127 -7.58 -4.37 3.50
C ASP A 127 -8.27 -3.01 3.51
N ILE A 128 -9.54 -2.97 3.91
CA ILE A 128 -10.31 -1.72 3.99
C ILE A 128 -9.64 -0.71 4.94
N LYS A 129 -9.17 -1.15 6.10
CA LYS A 129 -8.49 -0.26 7.06
C LYS A 129 -7.13 0.25 6.57
N LEU A 130 -6.42 -0.53 5.75
CA LEU A 130 -5.12 -0.14 5.19
C LEU A 130 -5.25 0.60 3.85
N ALA A 131 -6.40 0.54 3.20
CA ALA A 131 -6.64 1.09 1.87
C ALA A 131 -6.31 2.59 1.77
N PRO A 132 -6.79 3.47 2.68
CA PRO A 132 -6.45 4.90 2.61
C PRO A 132 -4.95 5.15 2.71
N PHE A 133 -4.27 4.47 3.64
CA PHE A 133 -2.81 4.57 3.77
C PHE A 133 -2.09 4.13 2.50
N ALA A 134 -2.49 3.00 1.92
CA ALA A 134 -1.89 2.47 0.69
C ALA A 134 -2.05 3.45 -0.48
N ALA A 135 -3.23 4.05 -0.64
CA ALA A 135 -3.50 5.00 -1.70
C ALA A 135 -2.68 6.28 -1.58
N VAL A 136 -2.58 6.84 -0.37
CA VAL A 136 -1.79 8.06 -0.15
C VAL A 136 -0.30 7.79 -0.28
N LEU A 137 0.19 6.64 0.22
CA LEU A 137 1.57 6.25 0.02
C LEU A 137 1.90 6.16 -1.48
N TRP A 138 1.02 5.55 -2.29
CA TRP A 138 1.22 5.49 -3.73
C TRP A 138 1.18 6.87 -4.39
N SER A 139 0.21 7.73 -4.05
CA SER A 139 0.15 9.07 -4.63
C SER A 139 1.40 9.89 -4.29
N VAL A 140 1.89 9.80 -3.05
CA VAL A 140 3.15 10.42 -2.61
C VAL A 140 4.34 9.88 -3.40
N LEU A 141 4.47 8.56 -3.57
CA LEU A 141 5.60 7.96 -4.28
C LEU A 141 5.67 8.36 -5.76
N TYR A 142 4.51 8.59 -6.40
CA TYR A 142 4.45 8.98 -7.81
C TYR A 142 4.58 10.50 -8.02
N TYR A 143 4.00 11.32 -7.14
CA TYR A 143 3.77 12.74 -7.41
C TYR A 143 4.51 13.70 -6.47
N TRP A 144 5.14 13.23 -5.39
CA TRP A 144 5.90 14.14 -4.51
C TRP A 144 7.18 14.64 -5.20
N PRO A 145 7.32 15.94 -5.53
CA PRO A 145 8.45 16.42 -6.34
C PRO A 145 9.82 16.28 -5.70
N ALA A 146 9.88 16.09 -4.37
CA ALA A 146 11.12 15.84 -3.66
C ALA A 146 11.70 14.44 -3.93
N LEU A 147 10.89 13.49 -4.41
CA LEU A 147 11.35 12.17 -4.82
C LEU A 147 11.82 12.21 -6.26
N GLN A 148 13.14 12.27 -6.44
CA GLN A 148 13.74 12.21 -7.76
C GLN A 148 13.76 10.76 -8.27
N LYS A 149 13.54 10.59 -9.58
CA LYS A 149 13.65 9.28 -10.24
C LYS A 149 15.10 8.81 -10.18
N GLU A 150 15.33 7.70 -9.47
CA GLU A 150 16.63 7.02 -9.48
C GLU A 150 16.91 6.45 -10.88
N ARG A 151 18.10 6.74 -11.43
CA ARG A 151 18.54 6.27 -12.75
C ARG A 151 19.66 5.24 -12.67
N GLY A 152 20.22 5.03 -11.48
CA GLY A 152 21.27 4.06 -11.21
C GLY A 152 20.76 2.65 -10.96
N LEU A 153 21.73 1.74 -10.77
CA LEU A 153 21.47 0.36 -10.37
C LEU A 153 21.14 0.31 -8.87
N THR A 154 20.14 -0.50 -8.51
CA THR A 154 19.78 -0.78 -7.12
C THR A 154 19.82 -2.28 -6.85
N TYR A 155 20.06 -2.66 -5.59
CA TYR A 155 20.23 -4.05 -5.19
C TYR A 155 19.20 -4.45 -4.13
N ARG A 156 18.70 -5.69 -4.22
CA ARG A 156 17.81 -6.27 -3.21
C ARG A 156 18.21 -7.71 -2.91
N GLY A 157 18.74 -7.96 -1.72
CA GLY A 157 18.94 -9.31 -1.21
C GLY A 157 17.60 -10.02 -0.98
N VAL A 158 17.41 -11.19 -1.58
CA VAL A 158 16.23 -12.03 -1.37
C VAL A 158 16.64 -13.46 -1.06
N ASN A 159 15.99 -14.07 -0.06
CA ASN A 159 16.12 -15.50 0.20
C ASN A 159 15.05 -16.25 -0.59
N ILE A 160 15.45 -16.91 -1.67
CA ILE A 160 14.58 -17.78 -2.48
C ILE A 160 14.91 -19.22 -2.08
N ARG A 161 14.03 -19.86 -1.29
CA ARG A 161 14.10 -21.30 -1.05
C ARG A 161 13.26 -21.99 -2.11
N TYR A 162 13.88 -22.90 -2.86
CA TYR A 162 13.25 -23.70 -3.91
C TYR A 162 12.41 -24.83 -3.33
#